data_AF-A0A1F5Z9I1-F1
#
_entry.id   AF-A0A1F5Z9I1-F1
#
_cell.length_a   1.000
_cell.length_b   1.000
_cell.length_c   1.000
_cell.angle_alpha   90.00
_cell.angle_beta   90.00
_cell.angle_gamma   90.00
#
_symmetry.space_group_name_H-M   'P 1'
#
loop_
_entity.id
_entity.type
_entity.pdbx_description
1 polymer ?
#
loop_
_entity_poly.entity_id
_entity_poly.type
_entity_poly.pdbx_seq_one_letter_code
_entity_poly.pdbx_strand_id
1 'polypeptide(L)'
;MIEAMASGVPVIAYANGAVPEVVRDGITGFIVNPPGDDLQNPNPKIQIPNKSQKPNKIQITNNQKPETNNQELKTNNDSRWIIKKQGVEGLVEAIGRIGQIDRAACRRYVEENFTIEKMIDGYEEAITKFVPAS
;
A
#
# COMPACT_ATOMS: atom_id res chain seq x y z
N MET A 1 -7.51 5.04 -11.31
CA MET A 1 -6.28 4.31 -10.90
C MET A 1 -6.15 3.00 -11.65
N ILE A 2 -7.17 2.13 -11.63
CA ILE A 2 -7.14 0.82 -12.28
C ILE A 2 -6.83 0.93 -13.79
N GLU A 3 -7.45 1.86 -14.51
CA GLU A 3 -7.18 2.07 -15.95
C GLU A 3 -5.73 2.46 -16.26
N ALA A 4 -5.14 3.33 -15.42
CA ALA A 4 -3.75 3.73 -15.56
C ALA A 4 -2.83 2.52 -15.36
N MET A 5 -3.07 1.73 -14.30
CA MET A 5 -2.29 0.52 -14.03
C MET A 5 -2.50 -0.56 -15.10
N ALA A 6 -3.71 -0.71 -15.64
CA ALA A 6 -4.01 -1.60 -16.78
C ALA A 6 -3.23 -1.20 -18.03
N SER A 7 -3.03 0.11 -18.24
CA SER A 7 -2.20 0.68 -19.31
C SER A 7 -0.70 0.61 -19.02
N GLY A 8 -0.30 -0.04 -17.93
CA GLY A 8 1.10 -0.14 -17.49
C GLY A 8 1.67 1.20 -17.01
N VAL A 9 0.83 2.10 -16.51
CA VAL A 9 1.24 3.38 -15.91
C VAL A 9 1.19 3.26 -14.39
N PRO A 10 2.34 3.32 -13.70
CA PRO A 10 2.35 3.28 -12.25
C PRO A 10 1.75 4.56 -11.64
N VAL A 11 1.17 4.43 -10.45
CA VAL A 11 0.48 5.55 -9.77
C VAL A 11 1.25 5.99 -8.52
N ILE A 12 1.32 7.29 -8.27
CA ILE A 12 1.78 7.84 -6.98
C ILE A 12 0.58 8.49 -6.32
N ALA A 13 0.29 8.13 -5.08
CA ALA A 13 -0.86 8.67 -4.36
C ALA A 13 -0.62 8.69 -2.85
N TYR A 14 -1.37 9.53 -2.15
CA TYR A 14 -1.41 9.48 -0.69
C TYR A 14 -2.16 8.25 -0.20
N ALA A 15 -1.80 7.75 0.98
CA ALA A 15 -2.43 6.64 1.68
C ALA A 15 -3.85 6.97 2.21
N ASN A 16 -4.76 7.38 1.33
CA ASN A 16 -6.11 7.80 1.67
C ASN A 16 -7.17 6.96 0.95
N GLY A 17 -8.30 6.72 1.61
CA GLY A 17 -9.41 5.97 1.03
C GLY A 17 -9.00 4.57 0.56
N ALA A 18 -9.40 4.20 -0.65
CA ALA A 18 -9.14 2.88 -1.23
C ALA A 18 -7.72 2.70 -1.81
N VAL A 19 -6.84 3.70 -1.69
CA VAL A 19 -5.50 3.68 -2.30
C VAL A 19 -4.64 2.53 -1.75
N PRO A 20 -4.54 2.31 -0.42
CA PRO A 20 -3.76 1.21 0.14
C PRO A 20 -4.26 -0.19 -0.24
N GLU A 21 -5.54 -0.32 -0.60
CA GLU A 21 -6.14 -1.56 -1.05
C GLU A 21 -5.94 -1.81 -2.55
N VAL A 22 -5.94 -0.74 -3.35
CA VAL A 22 -5.86 -0.81 -4.81
C VAL A 22 -4.40 -0.86 -5.28
N VAL A 23 -3.52 -0.04 -4.71
CA VAL A 23 -2.12 0.07 -5.13
C VAL A 23 -1.26 -0.86 -4.31
N ARG A 24 -0.41 -1.64 -5.00
CA ARG A 24 0.61 -2.44 -4.36
C ARG A 24 1.92 -1.66 -4.37
N ASP A 25 2.31 -1.16 -3.21
CA ASP A 25 3.49 -0.31 -3.04
C ASP A 25 4.78 -0.95 -3.57
N GLY A 26 5.54 -0.20 -4.36
CA GLY A 26 6.74 -0.65 -5.07
C GLY A 26 6.50 -1.59 -6.26
N ILE A 27 5.25 -1.97 -6.55
CA ILE A 27 4.91 -2.90 -7.65
C ILE A 27 4.03 -2.23 -8.70
N THR A 28 2.94 -1.58 -8.28
CA THR A 28 2.04 -0.87 -9.21
C THR A 28 2.05 0.64 -9.04
N GLY A 29 2.81 1.11 -8.05
CA GLY A 29 2.88 2.50 -7.68
C GLY A 29 3.66 2.73 -6.40
N PHE A 30 3.68 3.98 -5.95
CA PHE A 30 4.20 4.36 -4.64
C PHE A 30 3.11 5.00 -3.80
N ILE A 31 2.98 4.53 -2.56
CA ILE A 31 2.07 5.09 -1.59
C ILE A 31 2.86 6.01 -0.66
N VAL A 32 2.39 7.24 -0.53
CA VAL A 32 3.00 8.26 0.33
C VAL A 32 2.08 8.55 1.50
N ASN A 33 2.62 8.69 2.71
CA ASN A 33 1.81 9.13 3.82
C ASN A 33 1.44 10.62 3.64
N PRO A 34 0.17 11.02 3.83
CA PRO A 34 -0.21 12.42 3.79
C PRO A 34 0.60 13.22 4.82
N PRO A 35 0.74 14.54 4.63
CA PRO A 35 1.28 15.37 5.71
C PRO A 35 0.38 15.24 6.94
N GLY A 36 0.95 15.17 8.15
CA GLY A 36 0.16 15.29 9.37
C GLY A 36 -0.34 16.74 9.50
N ASP A 37 -1.64 16.94 9.61
CA ASP A 37 -2.23 18.28 9.83
C ASP A 37 -2.00 18.79 11.27
N ASP A 38 -1.40 17.97 12.13
CA ASP A 38 -1.17 18.29 13.54
C ASP A 38 0.31 18.58 13.79
N LEU A 39 0.64 19.84 14.10
CA LEU A 39 1.92 20.22 14.72
C LEU A 39 2.19 19.49 16.06
N GLN A 40 1.25 18.67 16.55
CA GLN A 40 1.34 17.91 17.81
C GLN A 40 1.12 16.39 17.67
N ASN A 41 0.84 15.84 16.49
CA ASN A 41 0.70 14.39 16.30
C ASN A 41 1.48 13.91 15.07
N PRO A 42 2.79 13.68 15.21
CA PRO A 42 3.68 13.40 14.07
C PRO A 42 3.54 11.99 13.47
N ASN A 43 2.52 11.19 13.85
CA ASN A 43 2.40 9.82 13.34
C ASN A 43 1.02 9.16 13.57
N PRO A 44 -0.02 9.48 12.79
CA PRO A 44 -0.98 8.44 12.45
C PRO A 44 -0.26 7.51 11.48
N LYS A 45 0.38 6.46 12.02
CA LYS A 45 0.89 5.37 11.19
C LYS A 45 -0.31 4.76 10.47
N ILE A 46 -0.59 5.18 9.24
CA ILE A 46 -1.40 4.37 8.32
C ILE A 46 -0.49 3.19 7.99
N GLN A 47 -0.52 2.17 8.86
CA GLN A 47 0.13 0.91 8.60
C GLN A 47 -0.60 0.33 7.40
N ILE A 48 0.01 0.42 6.23
CA ILE A 48 -0.50 -0.27 5.04
C ILE A 48 -0.63 -1.75 5.45
N PRO A 49 -1.85 -2.31 5.47
CA PRO A 49 -2.03 -3.66 5.97
C PRO A 49 -1.21 -4.61 5.09
N ASN A 50 -0.24 -5.29 5.70
CA ASN A 50 0.40 -6.45 5.09
C ASN A 50 -0.68 -7.53 4.93
N LYS A 51 -1.36 -7.57 3.76
CA LYS A 51 -2.40 -8.58 3.44
C LYS A 51 -1.86 -10.02 3.30
N SER A 52 -0.75 -10.35 3.96
CA SER A 52 -0.10 -11.66 3.88
C SER A 52 0.42 -12.21 5.22
N GLN A 53 -0.08 -11.76 6.37
CA GLN A 53 0.21 -12.41 7.66
C GLN A 53 -1.01 -12.41 8.59
N LYS A 54 -1.58 -13.61 8.83
CA LYS A 54 -2.42 -13.88 10.02
C LYS A 54 -1.66 -13.40 11.28
N PRO A 55 -2.34 -12.84 12.30
CA PRO A 55 -1.67 -12.24 13.45
C PRO A 55 -1.11 -13.34 14.35
N ASN A 56 0.18 -13.66 14.20
CA ASN A 56 0.92 -14.35 15.26
C ASN A 56 1.43 -13.30 16.27
N LYS A 57 0.76 -13.33 17.42
CA LYS A 57 1.03 -12.68 18.71
C LYS A 57 2.52 -12.45 18.99
N ILE A 58 2.95 -11.20 19.10
CA ILE A 58 4.12 -10.81 19.90
C ILE A 58 3.77 -9.54 20.67
N GLN A 59 3.66 -9.67 21.99
CA GLN A 59 3.66 -8.58 22.96
C GLN A 59 5.11 -8.35 23.40
N ILE A 60 5.65 -7.12 23.31
CA ILE A 60 6.70 -6.50 24.17
C ILE A 60 6.59 -4.98 23.96
N THR A 61 5.87 -4.23 24.82
CA THR A 61 6.31 -3.41 25.97
C THR A 61 7.40 -2.35 25.72
N ASN A 62 7.06 -1.14 26.21
CA ASN A 62 7.89 -0.07 26.77
C ASN A 62 8.61 0.94 25.86
N ASN A 63 8.06 2.16 25.92
CA ASN A 63 8.72 3.42 26.28
C ASN A 63 10.22 3.51 26.00
N GLN A 64 10.59 4.17 24.90
CA GLN A 64 11.47 5.34 24.85
C GLN A 64 11.72 5.68 23.37
N LYS A 65 11.64 6.98 23.07
CA LYS A 65 11.89 7.58 21.76
C LYS A 65 13.30 7.21 21.26
N PRO A 66 13.50 6.87 19.97
CA PRO A 66 14.76 7.23 19.32
C PRO A 66 14.44 7.98 18.00
N GLU A 67 14.82 9.25 17.85
CA GLU A 67 16.20 9.71 17.58
C GLU A 67 16.65 9.21 16.20
N THR A 68 16.75 10.17 15.30
CA THR A 68 17.18 10.09 13.89
C THR A 68 18.34 9.13 13.69
N ASN A 69 18.13 8.02 12.99
CA ASN A 69 19.23 7.27 12.39
C ASN A 69 18.79 6.64 11.06
N ASN A 70 19.37 7.20 9.99
CA ASN A 70 19.37 6.66 8.64
C ASN A 70 20.17 5.36 8.59
N GLN A 71 19.58 4.26 9.04
CA GLN A 71 20.10 2.93 8.75
C GLN A 71 19.07 2.16 7.94
N GLU A 72 19.52 1.73 6.76
CA GLU A 72 18.79 0.87 5.84
C GLU A 72 18.33 -0.38 6.57
N LEU A 73 17.06 -0.40 6.98
CA LEU A 73 16.32 -1.63 7.17
C LEU A 73 16.11 -2.24 5.79
N LYS A 74 17.12 -2.95 5.29
CA LYS A 74 16.95 -3.97 4.26
C LYS A 74 16.17 -5.10 4.93
N THR A 75 14.85 -5.04 4.87
CA THR A 75 14.03 -6.20 5.21
C THR A 75 14.34 -7.28 4.18
N ASN A 76 14.98 -8.34 4.66
CA ASN A 76 15.47 -9.45 3.85
C ASN A 76 14.39 -9.95 2.87
N ASN A 77 14.76 -10.04 1.59
CA ASN A 77 14.09 -10.72 0.48
C ASN A 77 12.71 -10.28 -0.04
N ASP A 78 12.11 -9.21 0.46
CA ASP A 78 11.05 -8.51 -0.28
C ASP A 78 11.56 -7.12 -0.64
N SER A 79 11.96 -6.91 -1.89
CA SER A 79 12.38 -5.61 -2.44
C SER A 79 11.20 -4.63 -2.54
N ARG A 80 10.47 -4.43 -1.44
CA ARG A 80 9.32 -3.54 -1.33
C ARG A 80 9.81 -2.16 -0.92
N TRP A 81 9.69 -1.23 -1.86
CA TRP A 81 10.20 0.13 -1.74
C TRP A 81 9.18 1.00 -0.99
N ILE A 82 9.38 1.17 0.31
CA ILE A 82 8.52 2.05 1.12
C ILE A 82 9.09 3.47 1.07
N ILE A 83 8.31 4.43 0.56
CA ILE A 83 8.65 5.86 0.62
C ILE A 83 8.66 6.29 2.09
N LYS A 84 9.82 6.76 2.57
CA LYS A 84 10.01 7.06 4.00
C LYS A 84 9.53 8.46 4.37
N LYS A 85 9.63 9.41 3.43
CA LYS A 85 9.18 10.79 3.63
C LYS A 85 7.67 10.91 3.49
N GLN A 86 7.09 11.91 4.14
CA GLN A 86 5.65 12.18 4.13
C GLN A 86 5.34 13.45 3.34
N GLY A 87 4.06 13.67 3.04
CA GLY A 87 3.58 14.87 2.37
C GLY A 87 4.29 15.13 1.04
N VAL A 88 4.56 16.41 0.78
CA VAL A 88 5.17 16.85 -0.49
C VAL A 88 6.57 16.24 -0.67
N GLU A 89 7.36 16.14 0.39
CA GLU A 89 8.70 15.56 0.29
C GLU A 89 8.67 14.07 -0.09
N GLY A 90 7.67 13.34 0.42
CA GLY A 90 7.41 11.96 0.04
C GLY A 90 7.02 11.82 -1.43
N LEU A 91 6.18 12.73 -1.95
CA LEU A 91 5.84 12.74 -3.37
C LEU A 91 7.07 13.00 -4.25
N VAL A 92 7.95 13.93 -3.86
CA VAL A 92 9.20 14.21 -4.59
C VAL A 92 10.10 12.98 -4.63
N GLU A 93 10.24 12.26 -3.51
CA GLU A 93 10.98 11.00 -3.46
C GLU A 93 10.37 9.94 -4.39
N ALA A 94 9.03 9.80 -4.37
CA ALA A 94 8.32 8.85 -5.21
C ALA A 94 8.49 9.14 -6.71
N ILE A 95 8.42 10.42 -7.11
CA ILE A 95 8.65 10.85 -8.50
C ILE A 95 10.05 10.48 -8.96
N GLY A 96 11.07 10.70 -8.12
CA GLY A 96 12.45 10.35 -8.45
C GLY A 96 12.69 8.85 -8.66
N ARG A 97 11.79 7.99 -8.15
CA ARG A 97 11.90 6.53 -8.22
C ARG A 97 10.91 5.89 -9.20
N ILE A 98 9.94 6.64 -9.74
CA ILE A 98 8.82 6.09 -10.53
C ILE A 98 9.26 5.23 -11.72
N GLY A 99 10.41 5.57 -12.32
CA GLY A 99 10.99 4.82 -13.44
C GLY A 99 11.50 3.42 -13.09
N GLN A 100 11.55 3.05 -11.82
CA GLN A 100 11.97 1.71 -11.37
C GLN A 100 10.84 0.68 -11.42
N ILE A 101 9.59 1.13 -11.61
CA ILE A 101 8.43 0.24 -11.62
C ILE A 101 8.29 -0.44 -12.99
N ASP A 102 8.15 -1.77 -12.98
CA ASP A 102 7.85 -2.56 -14.17
C ASP A 102 6.41 -2.30 -14.64
N ARG A 103 6.29 -1.70 -15.83
CA ARG A 103 5.01 -1.41 -16.48
C ARG A 103 4.19 -2.66 -16.75
N ALA A 104 4.85 -3.77 -17.07
CA ALA A 104 4.16 -5.04 -17.31
C ALA A 104 3.63 -5.63 -15.99
N ALA A 105 4.33 -5.44 -14.87
CA ALA A 105 3.85 -5.83 -13.55
C ALA A 105 2.60 -5.04 -13.13
N CYS A 106 2.55 -3.73 -13.41
CA CYS A 106 1.35 -2.92 -13.18
C CYS A 106 0.12 -3.51 -13.89
N ARG A 107 0.28 -3.85 -15.16
CA ARG A 107 -0.80 -4.40 -15.98
C ARG A 107 -1.21 -5.79 -15.52
N ARG A 108 -0.25 -6.71 -15.30
CA ARG A 108 -0.51 -8.05 -14.79
C ARG A 108 -1.28 -8.02 -13.48
N TYR A 109 -0.88 -7.15 -12.55
CA TYR A 109 -1.57 -7.02 -11.28
C TYR A 109 -3.05 -6.63 -11.43
N VAL A 110 -3.37 -5.74 -12.37
CA VAL A 110 -4.77 -5.38 -12.65
C VAL A 110 -5.54 -6.57 -13.24
N GLU A 111 -4.98 -7.21 -14.27
CA GLU A 111 -5.55 -8.40 -14.91
C GLU A 111 -5.73 -9.56 -13.93
N GLU A 112 -4.89 -9.64 -12.91
CA GLU A 112 -4.95 -10.69 -11.90
C GLU A 112 -5.89 -10.36 -10.73
N ASN A 113 -6.29 -9.11 -10.48
CA ASN A 113 -6.97 -8.76 -9.22
C ASN A 113 -8.24 -7.92 -9.39
N PHE A 114 -8.44 -7.27 -10.54
CA PHE A 114 -9.53 -6.31 -10.76
C PHE A 114 -10.33 -6.61 -12.02
N THR A 115 -10.46 -7.89 -12.39
CA THR A 115 -11.33 -8.30 -13.48
C THR A 115 -12.80 -8.29 -13.05
N ILE A 116 -13.70 -8.25 -14.04
CA ILE A 116 -15.14 -8.26 -13.81
C ILE A 116 -15.53 -9.55 -13.08
N GLU A 117 -14.96 -10.68 -13.49
CA GLU A 117 -15.22 -12.00 -12.88
C GLU A 117 -14.88 -11.98 -11.39
N LYS A 118 -13.69 -11.48 -11.02
CA LYS A 118 -13.29 -11.37 -9.60
C LYS A 118 -14.17 -10.43 -8.79
N MET A 119 -14.68 -9.37 -9.41
CA MET A 119 -15.63 -8.48 -8.75
C MET A 119 -16.94 -9.20 -8.47
N ILE A 120 -17.47 -9.95 -9.45
CA ILE A 120 -18.69 -10.75 -9.30
C ILE A 120 -18.51 -11.80 -8.21
N ASP A 121 -17.41 -12.55 -8.25
CA ASP A 121 -17.08 -13.56 -7.22
C ASP A 121 -17.13 -12.95 -5.81
N GLY A 122 -16.56 -11.76 -5.63
CA GLY A 122 -16.58 -11.05 -4.36
C GLY A 122 -17.97 -10.58 -3.92
N TYR A 123 -18.83 -10.21 -4.87
CA TYR A 123 -20.23 -9.87 -4.56
C TYR A 123 -21.05 -11.11 -4.20
N GLU A 124 -20.88 -12.21 -4.93
CA GLU A 124 -21.54 -13.48 -4.64
C GLU A 124 -21.16 -13.98 -3.23
N GLU A 125 -19.86 -13.99 -2.90
CA GLU A 125 -19.39 -14.38 -1.57
C GLU A 125 -20.01 -13.50 -0.47
N ALA A 126 -20.04 -12.18 -0.68
CA ALA A 126 -20.62 -11.25 0.28
C ALA A 126 -22.12 -11.49 0.47
N ILE A 127 -22.88 -11.70 -0.62
CA ILE A 127 -24.34 -11.88 -0.57
C ILE A 127 -24.69 -13.23 0.07
N THR A 128 -24.03 -14.32 -0.31
CA THR A 128 -24.26 -15.65 0.27
C THR A 128 -24.01 -15.69 1.78
N LYS A 129 -23.10 -14.86 2.29
CA LYS A 129 -22.86 -14.75 3.74
C LYS A 129 -24.07 -14.23 4.52
N PHE A 130 -24.92 -13.40 3.91
CA PHE A 130 -26.09 -12.81 4.57
C PHE A 130 -27.39 -13.54 4.25
N VAL A 131 -27.45 -14.28 3.14
CA VAL A 131 -28.59 -15.11 2.76
C VAL A 131 -28.15 -16.57 2.78
N PRO A 132 -28.24 -17.25 3.94
CA PRO A 132 -28.00 -18.69 3.99
C PRO A 132 -29.03 -19.39 3.10
N ALA A 133 -28.55 -20.33 2.28
CA ALA A 133 -29.42 -21.12 1.41
C ALA A 133 -30.48 -21.84 2.26
N SER A 134 -31.75 -21.62 1.91
CA SER A 134 -32.93 -22.21 2.54
C SER A 134 -33.09 -23.69 2.22
#